data_AF-A0A9E5T6R0-F1
#
_entry.id   AF-A0A9E5T6R0-F1
#
_cell.length_a   1.000
_cell.length_b   1.000
_cell.length_c   1.000
_cell.angle_alpha   90.00
_cell.angle_beta   90.00
_cell.angle_gamma   90.00
#
_symmetry.space_group_name_H-M   'P 1'
#
loop_
_entity.id
_entity.type
_entity.pdbx_description
1 polymer ?
#
loop_
_entity_poly.entity_id
_entity_poly.type
_entity_poly.pdbx_seq_one_letter_code
_entity_poly.pdbx_strand_id
1 'polypeptide(L)' 'MIPKESIIARVQEIAKPILDSLGLELIDVAYSGGGRGRALLRVFIDKAGG' A
#
# COMPACT_ATOMS: atom_id res chain seq x y z
N MET A 1 -4.24 -1.33 -19.40
CA MET A 1 -3.40 -1.69 -18.25
C MET A 1 -3.54 -0.56 -17.24
N ILE A 2 -3.89 -0.85 -15.98
CA ILE A 2 -4.00 0.19 -14.95
C ILE A 2 -2.58 0.64 -14.60
N PRO A 3 -2.25 1.94 -14.61
CA PRO A 3 -0.93 2.44 -14.20
C PRO A 3 -0.61 2.04 -12.76
N LYS A 4 0.62 1.60 -12.51
CA LYS A 4 1.03 1.12 -11.18
C LYS A 4 0.87 2.21 -10.12
N GLU A 5 1.16 3.43 -10.51
CA GLU A 5 1.06 4.65 -9.72
C GLU A 5 -0.39 4.90 -9.27
N SER A 6 -1.37 4.63 -10.15
CA SER A 6 -2.79 4.76 -9.80
C SER A 6 -3.26 3.70 -8.80
N ILE A 7 -2.68 2.49 -8.85
CA ILE A 7 -2.95 1.44 -7.85
C ILE A 7 -2.35 1.84 -6.49
N ILE A 8 -1.11 2.30 -6.47
CA ILE A 8 -0.42 2.77 -5.26
C ILE A 8 -1.22 3.89 -4.60
N ALA A 9 -1.59 4.92 -5.36
CA ALA A 9 -2.37 6.04 -4.85
C ALA A 9 -3.72 5.58 -4.27
N ARG A 10 -4.43 4.69 -4.98
CA ARG A 10 -5.71 4.18 -4.50
C ARG A 10 -5.59 3.35 -3.23
N VAL A 11 -4.51 2.57 -3.10
CA VAL A 11 -4.24 1.81 -1.87
C VAL A 11 -3.94 2.75 -0.72
N GLN A 12 -3.16 3.80 -0.93
CA GLN A 12 -2.87 4.80 0.11
C GLN A 12 -4.15 5.51 0.58
N GLU A 13 -5.03 5.91 -0.34
CA GLU A 13 -6.32 6.54 -0.02
C GLU A 13 -7.21 5.66 0.86
N ILE A 14 -7.20 4.34 0.64
CA ILE A 14 -8.00 3.38 1.41
C ILE A 14 -7.33 3.01 2.73
N ALA A 15 -6.03 2.71 2.69
CA ALA A 15 -5.30 2.19 3.85
C ALA A 15 -5.11 3.25 4.93
N LYS A 16 -4.81 4.50 4.55
CA LYS A 16 -4.53 5.58 5.51
C LYS A 16 -5.61 5.75 6.58
N PRO A 17 -6.90 5.98 6.27
CA PRO A 17 -7.92 6.17 7.30
C PRO A 17 -8.12 4.93 8.18
N ILE A 18 -7.92 3.72 7.64
CA ILE A 18 -8.00 2.48 8.41
C ILE A 18 -6.85 2.40 9.41
N LEU A 19 -5.62 2.67 8.96
CA LEU A 19 -4.43 2.63 9.81
C LEU A 19 -4.47 3.72 10.88
N ASP A 20 -4.89 4.94 10.52
CA ASP A 20 -5.11 6.03 11.47
C ASP A 20 -6.10 5.61 12.57
N SER A 21 -7.20 4.94 12.21
CA SER A 21 -8.19 4.44 13.19
C SER A 21 -7.64 3.36 14.14
N LEU A 22 -6.57 2.67 13.72
CA LEU A 22 -5.89 1.62 14.49
C LEU A 22 -4.65 2.15 15.24
N GLY A 23 -4.33 3.44 15.11
CA GLY A 23 -3.11 4.04 15.65
C GLY A 23 -1.83 3.51 15.00
N LEU A 24 -1.91 3.11 13.72
CA LEU A 24 -0.81 2.62 12.90
C LEU A 24 -0.45 3.65 11.83
N GLU A 25 0.80 3.64 11.37
CA GLU A 25 1.27 4.59 10.35
C GLU A 25 1.55 3.86 9.03
N LEU A 26 1.04 4.40 7.92
CA LEU A 26 1.40 3.94 6.59
C LEU A 26 2.74 4.53 6.16
N ILE A 27 3.77 3.69 6.01
CA ILE A 27 5.11 4.13 5.62
C ILE A 27 5.28 4.15 4.10
N ASP A 28 4.90 3.07 3.43
CA ASP A 28 5.09 2.96 1.98
C ASP A 28 4.14 1.92 1.35
N VAL A 29 3.89 2.06 0.05
CA VAL A 29 3.16 1.10 -0.76
C VAL A 29 3.94 0.83 -2.03
N ALA A 30 4.44 -0.40 -2.16
CA ALA A 30 5.21 -0.81 -3.32
C ALA A 30 4.42 -1.78 -4.19
N TYR A 31 4.34 -1.47 -5.49
CA TYR A 31 3.77 -2.37 -6.49
C TYR A 31 4.88 -2.97 -7.34
N SER A 32 4.99 -4.31 -7.32
CA SER A 32 5.99 -5.06 -8.08
C SER A 32 5.32 -6.11 -8.97
N GLY A 33 5.93 -6.37 -10.12
CA GLY A 33 5.35 -7.22 -11.15
C GLY A 33 4.39 -6.47 -12.08
N GLY A 34 4.18 -7.03 -13.27
CA GLY A 34 3.38 -6.42 -14.33
C GLY A 34 3.76 -7.01 -15.68
N GLY A 35 2.98 -8.00 -16.13
CA GLY A 35 3.25 -8.83 -17.31
C GLY A 35 2.47 -10.16 -17.20
N ARG A 36 2.98 -11.26 -17.79
CA ARG A 36 2.39 -12.62 -17.69
C ARG A 36 2.47 -13.30 -16.31
N GLY A 37 3.01 -12.62 -15.29
CA GLY A 37 3.19 -13.15 -13.93
C GLY A 37 2.21 -12.56 -12.91
N ARG A 38 2.25 -13.05 -11.67
CA ARG A 38 1.49 -12.47 -10.55
C ARG A 38 2.02 -11.08 -10.19
N ALA A 39 1.10 -10.16 -9.95
CA ALA A 39 1.41 -8.87 -9.33
C ALA A 39 1.51 -9.03 -7.81
N LEU A 40 2.42 -8.27 -7.20
CA LEU A 40 2.62 -8.23 -5.75
C LEU A 40 2.52 -6.78 -5.29
N LEU A 41 1.55 -6.52 -4.41
CA LEU A 41 1.40 -5.27 -3.69
C LEU A 41 1.92 -5.47 -2.26
N ARG A 42 2.87 -4.65 -1.84
CA ARG A 42 3.38 -4.59 -0.47
C ARG A 42 2.94 -3.30 0.19
N VAL A 43 2.45 -3.40 1.42
CA VAL A 43 2.05 -2.27 2.26
C VAL A 43 2.94 -2.32 3.49
N PHE A 44 3.74 -1.28 3.68
CA PHE A 44 4.64 -1.14 4.82
C PHE A 44 3.96 -0.29 5.87
N ILE A 45 3.78 -0.86 7.05
CA ILE A 45 3.05 -0.26 8.17
C ILE A 45 4.00 -0.24 9.35
N ASP A 46 4.07 0.89 10.03
CA ASP A 46 4.72 1.01 11.33
C ASP A 46 3.69 1.00 12.45
N LYS A 47 4.09 0.44 13.59
CA LYS A 47 3.30 0.39 14.81
C LYS A 47 4.10 1.06 15.92
N ALA A 48 3.46 1.99 16.62
CA ALA A 48 4.06 2.59 17.81
C ALA A 48 4.51 1.50 18.81
N GLY A 49 5.81 1.45 19.07
CA GLY A 49 6.44 0.53 20.04
C GLY A 49 7.30 -0.59 19.45
N GLY A 50 7.30 -0.80 18.13
CA GLY A 50 8.08 -1.86 17.46
C GLY A 50 7.42 -3.24 17.51
#